data_AF-A0A916HQR8-F1
#
_entry.id   AF-A0A916HQR8-F1
#
_cell.length_a   1.000
_cell.length_b   1.000
_cell.length_c   1.000
_cell.angle_alpha   90.00
_cell.angle_beta   90.00
_cell.angle_gamma   90.00
#
_symmetry.space_group_name_H-M   'P 1'
#
loop_
_entity.id
_entity.type
_entity.pdbx_description
1 polymer ?
#
loop_
_entity_poly.entity_id
_entity_poly.type
_entity_poly.pdbx_seq_one_letter_code
_entity_poly.pdbx_strand_id
1 'polypeptide(L)'
;MRFDTFSRRGLLVANVVLLALLVGLSVVTPADAQNSSQPAGRARGEYTMVAGRTNSGGSSVIYVLDATNQEVVALKWDQSRLTMSGVGYRSLTGDSKTSPGR
;
A
#
# COMPACT_ATOMS: atom_id res chain seq x y z
N MET A 1 -35.73 6.53 48.18
CA MET A 1 -35.35 6.95 46.80
C MET A 1 -34.01 7.66 46.88
N ARG A 2 -32.89 6.98 46.56
CA ARG A 2 -31.57 7.57 46.24
C ARG A 2 -30.53 6.45 46.10
N PHE A 3 -30.37 5.93 44.88
CA PHE A 3 -29.22 5.09 44.50
C PHE A 3 -28.36 5.75 43.42
N ASP A 4 -28.62 7.04 43.14
CA ASP A 4 -28.24 7.66 41.87
C ASP A 4 -26.77 8.13 41.85
N THR A 5 -26.17 8.38 43.02
CA THR A 5 -24.77 8.84 43.12
C THR A 5 -23.75 7.74 42.87
N PHE A 6 -24.05 6.50 43.27
CA PHE A 6 -23.20 5.34 42.96
C PHE A 6 -23.24 4.99 41.46
N SER A 7 -24.42 5.08 40.84
CA SER A 7 -24.59 4.83 39.41
C SER A 7 -23.89 5.89 38.54
N ARG A 8 -23.99 7.19 38.91
CA ARG A 8 -23.28 8.27 38.22
C ARG A 8 -21.76 8.14 38.30
N ARG A 9 -21.23 7.79 39.47
CA ARG A 9 -19.78 7.55 39.64
C ARG A 9 -19.31 6.33 38.85
N GLY A 10 -20.11 5.26 38.82
CA GLY A 10 -19.83 4.09 37.99
C GLY A 10 -19.78 4.40 36.49
N LEU A 11 -20.75 5.19 36.00
CA LEU A 11 -20.79 5.65 34.61
C LEU A 11 -19.60 6.55 34.26
N LEU A 12 -19.17 7.43 35.16
CA LEU A 12 -17.99 8.26 34.96
C LEU A 12 -16.72 7.41 34.86
N VAL A 13 -16.52 6.46 35.77
CA VAL A 13 -15.36 5.56 35.72
C VAL A 13 -15.35 4.72 34.44
N ALA A 14 -16.51 4.16 34.05
CA ALA A 14 -16.63 3.37 32.84
C ALA A 14 -16.29 4.18 31.57
N ASN A 15 -16.77 5.41 31.45
CA ASN A 15 -16.46 6.28 30.31
C ASN A 15 -14.98 6.67 30.27
N VAL A 16 -14.35 6.95 31.42
CA VAL A 16 -12.92 7.26 31.48
C VAL A 16 -12.07 6.05 31.07
N VAL A 17 -12.44 4.85 31.52
CA VAL A 17 -11.76 3.60 31.10
C VAL A 17 -11.91 3.36 29.60
N LEU A 18 -13.12 3.53 29.06
CA LEU A 18 -13.37 3.39 27.62
C LEU A 18 -12.59 4.41 26.80
N LEU A 19 -12.52 5.67 27.25
CA LEU A 19 -11.70 6.71 26.61
C LEU A 19 -10.20 6.37 26.65
N ALA A 20 -9.69 5.89 27.79
CA ALA A 20 -8.30 5.50 27.93
C ALA A 20 -7.95 4.31 27.00
N LEU A 21 -8.84 3.32 26.91
CA LEU A 21 -8.69 2.20 25.98
C LEU A 21 -8.73 2.66 24.52
N LEU A 22 -9.66 3.55 24.16
CA LEU A 22 -9.77 4.08 22.81
C LEU A 22 -8.52 4.85 22.40
N VAL A 23 -8.02 5.73 23.27
CA VAL A 23 -6.78 6.49 23.03
C VAL A 23 -5.60 5.53 22.91
N GLY A 24 -5.47 4.58 23.84
CA GLY A 24 -4.41 3.57 23.80
C GLY A 24 -4.42 2.74 22.52
N LEU A 25 -5.59 2.34 22.03
CA LEU A 25 -5.71 1.56 20.79
C LEU A 25 -5.45 2.42 19.54
N SER A 26 -5.95 3.66 19.51
CA SER A 26 -5.82 4.57 18.36
C SER A 26 -4.37 4.97 18.04
N VAL A 27 -3.50 5.00 19.05
CA VAL A 27 -2.07 5.34 18.87
C VAL A 27 -1.26 4.13 18.42
N VAL A 28 -1.73 2.91 18.69
CA VAL A 28 -0.99 1.66 18.42
C VAL A 28 -1.32 1.06 17.07
N THR A 29 -2.50 1.35 16.50
CA THR A 29 -2.84 0.92 15.15
C THR A 29 -2.56 2.05 14.15
N PRO A 30 -1.36 2.13 13.54
CA PRO A 30 -1.20 2.99 12.38
C PRO A 30 -2.16 2.49 11.31
N ALA A 31 -3.16 3.30 10.99
CA ALA A 31 -3.96 3.09 9.80
C ALA A 31 -3.11 3.54 8.62
N ASP A 32 -2.20 2.68 8.17
CA ASP A 32 -1.43 2.87 6.93
C ASP A 32 -2.36 2.71 5.71
N ALA A 33 -3.34 3.62 5.58
CA ALA A 33 -4.15 3.75 4.36
C ALA A 33 -3.30 4.31 3.20
N GLN A 34 -2.16 4.90 3.53
CA GLN A 34 -1.14 5.32 2.58
C GLN A 34 0.11 4.52 2.92
N ASN A 35 0.68 3.81 1.94
CA ASN A 35 1.97 3.13 2.08
C ASN A 35 2.98 4.09 2.71
N SER A 36 3.25 3.96 4.02
CA SER A 36 4.26 4.76 4.73
C SER A 36 5.68 4.45 4.24
N SER A 37 5.82 3.37 3.47
CA SER A 37 7.03 2.99 2.72
C SER A 37 7.20 3.78 1.41
N GLN A 38 6.22 4.57 0.97
CA GLN A 38 6.36 5.43 -0.20
C GLN A 38 7.25 6.62 0.17
N PRO A 39 8.35 6.89 -0.57
CA PRO A 39 9.17 8.07 -0.31
C PRO A 39 8.32 9.34 -0.28
N ALA A 40 8.46 10.14 0.77
CA ALA A 40 7.81 11.44 0.87
C ALA A 40 8.19 12.28 -0.35
N GLY A 41 7.25 12.48 -1.28
CA GLY A 41 7.47 13.22 -2.52
C GLY A 41 7.21 12.46 -3.82
N ARG A 42 6.79 11.18 -3.79
CA ARG A 42 6.35 10.51 -5.02
C ARG A 42 5.09 11.20 -5.56
N ALA A 43 5.19 11.81 -6.74
CA ALA A 43 4.06 12.48 -7.36
C ALA A 43 2.95 11.47 -7.70
N ARG A 44 1.70 11.95 -7.79
CA ARG A 44 0.58 11.12 -8.27
C ARG A 44 0.93 10.60 -9.66
N GLY A 45 1.03 9.28 -9.78
CA GLY A 45 1.44 8.62 -11.01
C GLY A 45 0.34 8.64 -12.07
N GLU A 46 0.73 8.85 -13.32
CA GLU A 46 -0.06 8.48 -14.50
C GLU A 46 0.37 7.08 -14.93
N TYR A 47 -0.59 6.14 -14.95
CA TYR A 47 -0.31 4.73 -15.14
C TYR A 47 -0.89 4.22 -16.45
N THR A 48 -0.05 3.57 -17.25
CA THR A 48 -0.49 2.83 -18.44
C THR A 48 -0.18 1.34 -18.26
N MET A 49 -1.15 0.48 -18.59
CA MET A 49 -0.98 -0.97 -18.52
C MET A 49 -0.95 -1.57 -19.91
N VAL A 50 0.02 -2.45 -20.15
CA VAL A 50 0.19 -3.15 -21.43
C VAL A 50 0.34 -4.64 -21.17
N ALA A 51 -0.46 -5.44 -21.88
CA ALA A 51 -0.32 -6.89 -21.85
C ALA A 51 0.90 -7.33 -22.67
N GLY A 52 1.66 -8.27 -22.14
CA GLY A 52 2.80 -8.88 -22.82
C GLY A 52 2.97 -10.35 -22.45
N ARG A 53 4.01 -10.95 -23.01
CA ARG A 53 4.36 -12.36 -22.81
C ARG A 53 5.84 -12.45 -22.51
N THR A 54 6.23 -13.35 -21.61
CA THR A 54 7.65 -13.62 -21.36
C THR A 54 8.23 -14.51 -22.46
N ASN A 55 9.53 -14.34 -22.72
CA ASN A 55 10.28 -15.17 -23.68
C ASN A 55 10.34 -16.65 -23.25
N SER A 56 10.16 -16.95 -21.96
CA SER A 56 10.30 -18.29 -21.40
C SER A 56 9.05 -19.18 -21.54
N GLY A 57 8.06 -18.78 -22.36
CA GLY A 57 6.91 -19.60 -22.67
C GLY A 57 5.93 -19.79 -21.51
N GLY A 58 4.83 -19.02 -21.53
CA GLY A 58 3.56 -19.50 -20.98
C GLY A 58 2.84 -18.60 -19.99
N SER A 59 3.48 -17.59 -19.40
CA SER A 59 2.78 -16.69 -18.48
C SER A 59 2.60 -15.29 -19.08
N SER A 60 1.34 -14.87 -19.19
CA SER A 60 0.99 -13.49 -19.51
C SER A 60 1.53 -12.56 -18.42
N VAL A 61 2.18 -11.48 -18.85
CA VAL A 61 2.71 -10.45 -17.97
C VAL A 61 2.00 -9.15 -18.27
N ILE A 62 1.70 -8.39 -17.23
CA ILE A 62 1.16 -7.04 -17.33
C ILE A 62 2.29 -6.09 -16.99
N TYR A 63 2.65 -5.25 -17.94
CA TYR A 63 3.59 -4.16 -17.71
C TYR A 63 2.81 -2.93 -17.25
N VAL A 64 3.16 -2.41 -16.08
CA VAL A 64 2.63 -1.16 -15.54
C VAL A 64 3.70 -0.11 -15.69
N LEU A 65 3.45 0.87 -16.55
CA LEU A 65 4.28 2.05 -16.75
C LEU A 65 3.76 3.17 -15.87
N ASP A 66 4.60 3.72 -15.01
CA ASP A 66 4.37 4.98 -14.31
C ASP A 66 5.14 6.09 -15.03
N ALA A 67 4.41 6.90 -15.80
CA ALA A 67 5.01 7.95 -16.61
C ALA A 67 5.56 9.09 -15.74
N THR A 68 4.91 9.38 -14.62
CA THR A 68 5.29 10.46 -13.71
C THR A 68 6.61 10.12 -12.99
N ASN A 69 6.75 8.88 -12.54
CA ASN A 69 7.92 8.44 -11.78
C ASN A 69 8.99 7.78 -12.67
N GLN A 70 8.71 7.58 -13.97
CA GLN A 70 9.61 6.99 -14.95
C GLN A 70 10.02 5.55 -14.57
N GLU A 71 9.03 4.75 -14.18
CA GLU A 71 9.24 3.38 -13.72
C GLU A 71 8.38 2.41 -14.51
N VAL A 72 8.88 1.19 -14.71
CA VAL A 72 8.13 0.07 -15.27
C VAL A 72 8.18 -1.10 -14.32
N VAL A 73 7.03 -1.64 -13.98
CA VAL A 73 6.88 -2.86 -13.17
C VAL A 73 6.22 -3.93 -14.02
N ALA A 74 6.80 -5.12 -14.03
CA ALA A 74 6.22 -6.29 -14.68
C ALA A 74 5.53 -7.16 -13.63
N LEU A 75 4.25 -7.44 -13.83
CA LEU A 75 3.42 -8.25 -12.94
C LEU A 75 2.96 -9.53 -13.64
N LYS A 76 2.91 -10.62 -12.89
CA LYS A 76 2.45 -11.92 -13.35
C LYS A 76 1.37 -12.43 -12.41
N TRP A 77 0.28 -12.94 -12.98
CA TRP A 77 -0.73 -13.65 -12.21
C TRP A 77 -0.22 -15.03 -11.78
N ASP A 78 -0.37 -15.35 -10.50
CA ASP A 78 -0.20 -16.69 -9.97
C ASP A 78 -1.57 -17.35 -9.81
N GLN A 79 -1.89 -18.27 -10.72
CA GLN A 79 -3.16 -18.98 -10.72
C GLN A 79 -3.35 -19.86 -9.48
N SER A 80 -2.27 -20.33 -8.86
CA SER A 80 -2.34 -21.21 -7.69
C SER A 80 -2.69 -20.45 -6.41
N ARG A 81 -2.17 -19.22 -6.28
CA ARG A 81 -2.34 -18.37 -5.10
C ARG A 81 -3.44 -17.32 -5.28
N LEU A 82 -3.94 -17.13 -6.51
CA LEU A 82 -4.85 -16.07 -6.89
C LEU A 82 -4.31 -14.68 -6.51
N THR A 83 -3.01 -14.47 -6.77
CA THR A 83 -2.33 -13.21 -6.44
C THR A 83 -1.51 -12.69 -7.62
N MET A 84 -1.29 -11.37 -7.63
CA MET A 84 -0.33 -10.73 -8.53
C MET A 84 1.06 -10.79 -7.90
N SER A 85 2.06 -11.18 -8.70
CA SER A 85 3.47 -11.28 -8.31
C SER A 85 4.32 -10.37 -9.19
N GLY A 86 5.22 -9.59 -8.58
CA GLY A 86 6.21 -8.80 -9.31
C GLY A 86 7.29 -9.69 -9.90
N VAL A 87 7.50 -9.61 -11.21
CA VAL A 87 8.54 -10.38 -11.93
C VAL A 87 9.69 -9.51 -12.42
N GLY A 88 9.53 -8.20 -12.41
CA GLY A 88 10.60 -7.28 -12.79
C GLY A 88 10.28 -5.82 -12.46
N TYR A 89 11.34 -5.03 -12.32
CA TYR A 89 11.31 -3.59 -12.13
C TYR A 89 12.40 -2.96 -13.01
N ARG A 90 12.12 -1.78 -13.57
CA ARG A 90 13.08 -1.03 -14.38
C ARG A 90 12.82 0.48 -14.28
N SER A 91 13.89 1.26 -14.17
CA SER A 91 13.82 2.73 -14.21
C SER A 91 14.14 3.22 -15.61
N LEU A 92 13.21 3.98 -16.20
CA LEU A 92 13.39 4.58 -17.51
C LEU A 92 14.43 5.69 -17.49
N THR A 93 14.56 6.42 -16.38
CA THR A 93 15.61 7.44 -16.21
C THR A 93 17.02 6.82 -16.16
N GLY A 94 17.14 5.62 -15.59
CA GLY A 94 18.38 4.85 -15.61
C GLY A 94 18.71 4.38 -17.03
N ASP A 95 17.70 3.88 -17.73
CA ASP A 95 17.85 3.38 -19.09
C ASP A 95 18.18 4.50 -20.08
N SER A 96 17.60 5.69 -19.94
CA SER A 96 17.88 6.83 -20.82
C SER A 96 19.33 7.31 -20.74
N LYS A 97 20.04 7.04 -19.65
CA LYS A 97 21.46 7.38 -19.45
C LYS A 97 22.40 6.32 -19.99
N THR A 98 21.89 5.11 -20.23
CA THR A 98 22.66 4.02 -20.78
C THR A 98 22.56 4.13 -22.29
N SER A 99 23.56 4.74 -22.93
CA SER A 99 23.62 4.79 -24.39
C SER A 99 23.55 3.35 -24.92
N PRO A 100 22.53 2.98 -25.71
CA PRO A 100 22.54 1.69 -26.39
C PRO A 100 23.82 1.64 -27.22
N GLY A 101 24.66 0.64 -26.95
CA GLY A 101 25.97 0.51 -27.59
C GLY A 101 25.82 0.62 -29.11
N ARG A 102 26.60 1.53 -29.70
CA ARG A 102 26.94 1.48 -31.12
C ARG A 102 28.14 0.56 -31.27
#